data_AF-A0A2E7EU82-F1
#
_entry.id   AF-A0A2E7EU82-F1
#
_cell.length_a   1.000
_cell.length_b   1.000
_cell.length_c   1.000
_cell.angle_alpha   90.00
_cell.angle_beta   90.00
_cell.angle_gamma   90.00
#
_symmetry.space_group_name_H-M   'P 1'
#
loop_
_entity.id
_entity.type
_entity.pdbx_description
1 polymer ?
#
loop_
_entity_poly.entity_id
_entity_poly.type
_entity_poly.pdbx_seq_one_letter_code
_entity_poly.pdbx_strand_id
1 'polypeptide(L)'
;MLKTGFAFMTALASLAACAHPVSGAPVPAILASEAELTPLMAELREMTGRANVELGADDPLATPVVTILPPPAGPFEGNNPALPTSYGLELRDGACVLVDQDGTMVRTLQGVTCAPYASKAG
;
A
#
# COMPACT_ATOMS: atom_id res chain seq x y z
N MET A 1 40.31 -44.68 49.78
CA MET A 1 40.62 -43.29 49.36
C MET A 1 39.50 -42.79 48.46
N LEU A 2 39.02 -41.58 48.73
CA LEU A 2 37.84 -40.89 48.19
C LEU A 2 38.24 -40.01 46.99
N LYS A 3 37.48 -39.97 45.87
CA LYS A 3 36.93 -38.71 45.28
C LYS A 3 36.06 -38.89 44.00
N THR A 4 34.94 -38.17 44.03
CA THR A 4 33.97 -37.65 43.02
C THR A 4 34.43 -37.46 41.56
N GLY A 5 33.55 -37.67 40.57
CA GLY A 5 32.67 -36.65 39.94
C GLY A 5 32.74 -36.83 38.40
N PHE A 6 31.87 -36.36 37.50
CA PHE A 6 30.77 -35.39 37.53
C PHE A 6 29.97 -35.64 36.22
N ALA A 7 28.65 -35.49 36.24
CA ALA A 7 27.78 -35.61 35.07
C ALA A 7 27.98 -34.43 34.10
N PHE A 8 27.90 -34.66 32.78
CA PHE A 8 27.70 -33.60 31.80
C PHE A 8 26.53 -33.95 30.87
N MET A 9 25.38 -33.38 31.22
CA MET A 9 24.11 -33.41 30.50
C MET A 9 24.20 -32.40 29.35
N THR A 10 24.28 -32.86 28.10
CA THR A 10 24.28 -31.98 26.92
C THR A 10 22.84 -31.62 26.58
N ALA A 11 22.38 -30.47 27.08
CA ALA A 11 21.13 -29.86 26.67
C ALA A 11 21.26 -29.34 25.23
N LEU A 12 20.70 -30.05 24.26
CA LEU A 12 20.48 -29.48 22.92
C LEU A 12 19.34 -28.45 23.02
N ALA A 13 19.72 -27.17 23.00
CA ALA A 13 18.78 -26.07 22.82
C ALA A 13 18.19 -26.15 21.40
N SER A 14 16.98 -26.67 21.30
CA SER A 14 16.15 -26.57 20.10
C SER A 14 15.81 -25.09 19.88
N LEU A 15 16.50 -24.47 18.92
CA LEU A 15 16.11 -23.19 18.33
C LEU A 15 14.77 -23.40 17.62
N ALA A 16 13.67 -23.14 18.34
CA ALA A 16 12.38 -22.90 17.73
C ALA A 16 12.48 -21.60 16.94
N ALA A 17 12.82 -21.70 15.65
CA ALA A 17 12.63 -20.61 14.72
C ALA A 17 11.12 -20.37 14.65
N CYS A 18 10.65 -19.27 15.24
CA CYS A 18 9.32 -18.76 14.99
C CYS A 18 9.22 -18.47 13.49
N ALA A 19 8.60 -19.40 12.75
CA ALA A 19 8.08 -19.11 11.43
C ALA A 19 6.93 -18.12 11.61
N HIS A 20 7.26 -16.84 11.68
CA HIS A 20 6.26 -15.80 11.53
C HIS A 20 5.65 -16.01 10.14
N PRO A 21 4.33 -16.22 10.02
CA PRO A 21 3.70 -16.27 8.71
C PRO A 21 4.02 -14.94 8.02
N VAL A 22 4.69 -15.02 6.87
CA VAL A 22 4.75 -13.90 5.91
C VAL A 22 3.32 -13.44 5.74
N SER A 23 3.08 -12.17 6.05
CA SER A 23 1.77 -11.57 5.93
C SER A 23 1.16 -11.83 4.55
N GLY A 24 -0.17 -11.86 4.49
CA GLY A 24 -0.94 -12.19 3.29
C GLY A 24 -0.44 -11.45 2.04
N ALA A 25 -0.41 -12.16 0.91
CA ALA A 25 -0.02 -11.58 -0.37
C ALA A 25 -0.82 -10.29 -0.65
N PRO A 26 -0.22 -9.26 -1.28
CA PRO A 26 -0.95 -8.05 -1.65
C PRO A 26 -2.18 -8.39 -2.48
N VAL A 27 -3.32 -7.79 -2.12
CA VAL A 27 -4.60 -8.01 -2.81
C VAL A 27 -5.06 -6.68 -3.40
N PRO A 28 -5.44 -6.61 -4.69
CA PRO A 28 -6.09 -5.42 -5.25
C PRO A 28 -7.28 -4.99 -4.40
N ALA A 29 -7.45 -3.70 -4.19
CA ALA A 29 -8.45 -3.15 -3.28
C ALA A 29 -9.17 -1.93 -3.89
N ILE A 30 -10.36 -1.64 -3.40
CA ILE A 30 -11.14 -0.43 -3.68
C ILE A 30 -11.39 0.33 -2.37
N LEU A 31 -11.75 1.60 -2.44
CA LEU A 31 -12.19 2.35 -1.27
C LEU A 31 -13.40 1.68 -0.61
N ALA A 32 -13.41 1.62 0.72
CA ALA A 32 -14.50 0.98 1.45
C ALA A 32 -15.82 1.76 1.37
N SER A 33 -15.75 3.09 1.21
CA SER A 33 -16.91 3.96 1.05
C SER A 33 -16.53 5.32 0.49
N GLU A 34 -17.51 6.13 0.07
CA GLU A 34 -17.29 7.52 -0.37
C GLU A 34 -16.64 8.39 0.71
N ALA A 35 -16.84 8.08 2.00
CA ALA A 35 -16.23 8.81 3.10
C ALA A 35 -14.69 8.78 3.05
N GLU A 36 -14.12 7.77 2.40
CA GLU A 36 -12.68 7.55 2.25
C GLU A 36 -12.04 8.46 1.19
N LEU A 37 -12.86 9.11 0.33
CA LEU A 37 -12.34 10.02 -0.69
C LEU A 37 -11.63 11.23 -0.09
N THR A 38 -12.17 11.80 0.99
CA THR A 38 -11.56 12.97 1.64
C THR A 38 -10.15 12.67 2.20
N PRO A 39 -9.96 11.61 3.04
CA PRO A 39 -8.62 11.25 3.51
C PRO A 39 -7.71 10.78 2.38
N LEU A 40 -8.22 10.06 1.36
CA LEU A 40 -7.43 9.72 0.17
C LEU A 40 -6.88 11.00 -0.49
N MET A 41 -7.73 11.99 -0.75
CA MET A 41 -7.30 13.24 -1.37
C MET A 41 -6.28 13.99 -0.51
N ALA A 42 -6.34 13.86 0.83
CA ALA A 42 -5.34 14.46 1.72
C ALA A 42 -3.98 13.79 1.57
N GLU A 43 -3.96 12.46 1.57
CA GLU A 43 -2.75 11.66 1.33
C GLU A 43 -2.12 11.96 -0.04
N LEU A 44 -2.94 12.08 -1.09
CA LEU A 44 -2.45 12.40 -2.44
C LEU A 44 -1.83 13.80 -2.53
N ARG A 45 -2.43 14.79 -1.86
CA ARG A 45 -1.88 16.15 -1.78
C ARG A 45 -0.53 16.18 -1.07
N GLU A 46 -0.42 15.44 0.04
CA GLU A 46 0.83 15.32 0.78
C GLU A 46 1.91 14.60 -0.06
N MET A 47 1.55 13.45 -0.64
CA MET A 47 2.45 12.65 -1.47
C MET A 47 3.00 13.43 -2.66
N THR A 48 2.14 14.21 -3.33
CA THR A 48 2.53 14.98 -4.53
C THR A 48 3.10 16.35 -4.20
N GLY A 49 3.01 16.82 -2.95
CA GLY A 49 3.36 18.19 -2.56
C GLY A 49 2.47 19.26 -3.19
N ARG A 50 1.28 18.91 -3.67
CA ARG A 50 0.36 19.82 -4.39
C ARG A 50 -0.74 20.31 -3.46
N ALA A 51 -1.08 21.59 -3.57
CA ALA A 51 -2.25 22.16 -2.88
C ALA A 51 -3.57 21.56 -3.42
N ASN A 52 -3.63 21.31 -4.73
CA ASN A 52 -4.78 20.72 -5.40
C ASN A 52 -4.35 19.50 -6.22
N VAL A 53 -5.08 18.41 -6.01
CA VAL A 53 -4.98 17.16 -6.75
C VAL A 53 -6.34 16.90 -7.38
N GLU A 54 -6.35 16.39 -8.60
CA GLU A 54 -7.55 15.97 -9.31
C GLU A 54 -7.38 14.51 -9.72
N LEU A 55 -8.44 13.72 -9.52
CA LEU A 55 -8.47 12.32 -9.93
C LEU A 55 -8.78 12.23 -11.43
N GLY A 56 -8.24 11.20 -12.08
CA GLY A 56 -8.58 10.82 -13.44
C GLY A 56 -9.98 10.21 -13.54
N ALA A 57 -10.25 9.56 -14.67
CA ALA A 57 -11.56 8.97 -14.95
C ALA A 57 -11.87 7.69 -14.16
N ASP A 58 -10.86 7.05 -13.58
CA ASP A 58 -11.02 5.85 -12.76
C ASP A 58 -11.73 6.19 -11.45
N ASP A 59 -12.76 5.41 -11.11
CA ASP A 59 -13.46 5.52 -9.82
C ASP A 59 -12.80 4.57 -8.80
N PRO A 60 -12.14 5.10 -7.74
CA PRO A 60 -11.50 4.26 -6.70
C PRO A 60 -12.49 3.44 -5.87
N LEU A 61 -13.80 3.70 -5.96
CA LEU A 61 -14.85 2.87 -5.34
C LEU A 61 -15.19 1.64 -6.17
N ALA A 62 -14.87 1.66 -7.47
CA ALA A 62 -15.23 0.61 -8.42
C ALA A 62 -14.02 -0.11 -9.02
N THR A 63 -12.84 0.52 -8.99
CA THR A 63 -11.63 0.02 -9.64
C THR A 63 -10.42 0.14 -8.70
N PRO A 64 -9.48 -0.81 -8.74
CA PRO A 64 -8.31 -0.80 -7.87
C PRO A 64 -7.19 0.12 -8.38
N VAL A 65 -7.56 1.22 -9.05
CA VAL A 65 -6.63 2.16 -9.67
C VAL A 65 -7.00 3.56 -9.24
N VAL A 66 -5.98 4.32 -8.83
CA VAL A 66 -6.08 5.75 -8.56
C VAL A 66 -5.20 6.47 -9.57
N THR A 67 -5.83 7.20 -10.48
CA THR A 67 -5.12 8.03 -11.45
C THR A 67 -5.14 9.49 -11.00
N ILE A 68 -4.00 10.16 -11.01
CA ILE A 68 -3.85 11.57 -10.68
C ILE A 68 -3.58 12.35 -11.97
N LEU A 69 -4.38 13.38 -12.22
CA LEU A 69 -4.16 14.26 -13.36
C LEU A 69 -2.96 15.21 -13.12
N PRO A 70 -2.23 15.58 -14.17
CA PRO A 70 -1.21 16.62 -14.08
C PRO A 70 -1.77 17.93 -13.54
N PRO A 71 -0.91 18.81 -12.98
CA PRO A 71 -1.30 20.19 -12.76
C PRO A 71 -1.76 20.85 -14.07
N PRO A 72 -2.80 21.70 -14.03
CA PRO A 72 -3.20 22.47 -15.20
C PRO A 72 -2.04 23.36 -15.68
N ALA A 73 -1.97 23.58 -16.98
CA ALA A 73 -0.97 24.46 -17.58
C ALA A 73 -1.07 25.88 -16.98
N GLY A 74 0.09 26.46 -16.65
CA GLY A 74 0.17 27.84 -16.20
C GLY A 74 -0.15 28.85 -17.31
N PRO A 75 -0.36 30.14 -16.97
CA PRO A 75 -0.72 31.18 -17.95
C PRO A 75 0.36 31.44 -19.01
N PHE A 76 1.59 30.97 -18.79
CA PHE A 76 2.71 31.08 -19.72
C PHE A 76 3.17 29.73 -20.28
N GLU A 77 2.48 28.65 -19.93
CA GLU A 77 2.70 27.33 -20.51
C GLU A 77 1.76 27.16 -21.71
N GLY A 78 2.31 26.71 -22.84
CA GLY A 78 1.53 26.37 -24.03
C GLY A 78 0.92 24.97 -23.90
N ASN A 79 1.07 24.14 -24.92
CA ASN A 79 0.69 22.73 -24.83
C ASN A 79 1.48 22.05 -23.71
N ASN A 80 0.81 21.55 -22.68
CA ASN A 80 1.41 20.77 -21.59
C ASN A 80 1.23 19.27 -21.89
N PRO A 81 2.29 18.54 -22.29
CA PRO A 81 2.21 17.10 -22.60
C PRO A 81 2.33 16.22 -21.34
N ALA A 82 2.18 16.77 -20.13
CA ALA A 82 2.24 15.98 -18.91
C ALA A 82 1.17 14.87 -18.94
N LEU A 83 1.60 13.67 -18.54
CA LEU A 83 0.74 12.50 -18.51
C LEU A 83 0.20 12.27 -17.09
N PRO A 84 -1.02 11.73 -16.96
CA PRO A 84 -1.52 11.28 -15.67
C PRO A 84 -0.60 10.21 -15.05
N THR A 85 -0.56 10.18 -13.72
CA THR A 85 0.16 9.15 -12.97
C THR A 85 -0.85 8.22 -12.32
N SER A 86 -0.75 6.92 -12.60
CA SER A 86 -1.65 5.90 -12.04
C SER A 86 -0.93 5.07 -10.99
N TYR A 87 -1.67 4.75 -9.92
CA TYR A 87 -1.24 3.90 -8.83
C TYR A 87 -2.24 2.76 -8.65
N GLY A 88 -1.76 1.58 -8.30
CA GLY A 88 -2.59 0.48 -7.80
C GLY A 88 -3.01 0.74 -6.36
N LEU A 89 -4.26 0.45 -6.04
CA LEU A 89 -4.76 0.42 -4.68
C LEU A 89 -4.75 -1.03 -4.20
N GLU A 90 -4.06 -1.30 -3.10
CA GLU A 90 -3.89 -2.65 -2.56
C GLU A 90 -4.18 -2.70 -1.06
N LEU A 91 -4.58 -3.89 -0.60
CA LEU A 91 -4.60 -4.27 0.80
C LEU A 91 -3.34 -5.09 1.09
N ARG A 92 -2.54 -4.59 2.01
CA ARG A 92 -1.36 -5.28 2.58
C ARG A 92 -1.49 -5.27 4.08
N ASP A 93 -1.61 -6.44 4.68
CA ASP A 93 -1.66 -6.63 6.13
C ASP A 93 -2.84 -5.89 6.79
N GLY A 94 -3.94 -5.76 6.03
CA GLY A 94 -5.13 -5.00 6.44
C GLY A 94 -5.01 -3.48 6.28
N ALA A 95 -3.85 -2.96 5.90
CA ALA A 95 -3.66 -1.56 5.58
C ALA A 95 -3.94 -1.29 4.10
N CYS A 96 -4.58 -0.16 3.81
CA CYS A 96 -4.71 0.31 2.44
C CYS A 96 -3.44 1.03 1.99
N VAL A 97 -2.91 0.64 0.82
CA VAL A 97 -1.66 1.19 0.28
C VAL A 97 -1.85 1.60 -1.18
N LEU A 98 -1.12 2.64 -1.58
CA LEU A 98 -0.86 2.95 -2.98
C LEU A 98 0.45 2.31 -3.40
N VAL A 99 0.45 1.77 -4.62
CA VAL A 99 1.61 1.15 -5.24
C VAL A 99 1.80 1.76 -6.62
N ASP A 100 3.01 2.15 -6.98
CA ASP A 100 3.29 2.55 -8.35
C ASP A 100 3.28 1.36 -9.31
N GLN A 101 3.31 1.65 -10.62
CA GLN A 101 3.14 0.60 -11.62
C GLN A 101 4.29 -0.41 -11.68
N ASP A 102 5.48 -0.04 -11.20
CA ASP A 102 6.63 -0.94 -11.12
C ASP A 102 6.79 -1.63 -9.75
N GLY A 103 5.95 -1.26 -8.78
CA GLY A 103 5.94 -1.83 -7.43
C GLY A 103 7.10 -1.37 -6.55
N THR A 104 7.87 -0.37 -6.97
CA THR A 104 9.03 0.14 -6.22
C THR A 104 8.61 1.09 -5.10
N MET A 105 7.49 1.78 -5.27
CA MET A 105 6.89 2.65 -4.25
C MET A 105 5.66 1.98 -3.65
N VAL A 106 5.65 1.89 -2.32
CA VAL A 106 4.49 1.45 -1.54
C VAL A 106 4.25 2.49 -0.46
N ARG A 107 3.11 3.18 -0.51
CA ARG A 107 2.71 4.19 0.48
C ARG A 107 1.45 3.76 1.20
N THR A 108 1.54 3.60 2.51
CA THR A 108 0.36 3.38 3.36
C THR A 108 -0.48 4.65 3.43
N LEU A 109 -1.77 4.53 3.10
CA LEU A 109 -2.73 5.61 3.16
C LEU A 109 -3.26 5.78 4.59
N GLN A 110 -2.90 6.88 5.24
CA GLN A 110 -3.34 7.14 6.61
C GLN A 110 -4.82 7.54 6.65
N GLY A 111 -5.59 6.88 7.52
CA GLY A 111 -7.01 7.18 7.68
C GLY A 111 -7.89 6.80 6.49
N VAL A 112 -7.39 5.96 5.58
CA VAL A 112 -8.15 5.42 4.44
C VAL A 112 -8.39 3.93 4.65
N THR A 113 -9.66 3.53 4.61
CA THR A 113 -10.08 2.14 4.68
C THR A 113 -10.41 1.62 3.29
N CYS A 114 -9.94 0.42 2.98
CA CYS A 114 -10.19 -0.23 1.70
C CYS A 114 -10.80 -1.62 1.89
N ALA A 115 -11.51 -2.07 0.87
CA ALA A 115 -12.10 -3.40 0.79
C ALA A 115 -11.43 -4.18 -0.36
N PRO A 116 -11.33 -5.53 -0.26
CA PRO A 116 -10.82 -6.34 -1.35
C PRO A 116 -11.62 -6.12 -2.63
N TYR A 117 -10.92 -5.92 -3.75
CA TYR A 117 -11.54 -5.83 -5.06
C TYR A 117 -11.95 -7.24 -5.53
N ALA A 118 -13.25 -7.53 -5.49
CA ALA A 118 -13.79 -8.73 -6.10
C ALA A 118 -13.90 -8.50 -7.62
N SER A 119 -12.86 -8.88 -8.38
CA SER A 119 -12.99 -8.90 -9.83
C SER A 119 -14.14 -9.85 -10.19
N LYS A 120 -15.07 -9.38 -11.03
CA LYS A 120 -16.00 -10.29 -11.70
C LYS A 120 -15.12 -11.15 -12.61
N ALA A 121 -14.96 -12.43 -12.29
CA ALA A 121 -14.36 -13.39 -13.22
C ALA A 121 -15.14 -13.27 -14.54
N GLY A 122 -14.46 -12.76 -15.57
CA GLY A 122 -14.98 -12.67 -16.93
C GLY A 122 -15.06 -14.04 -17.58
#